data_AF-A0A537X4C0-F1
#
_entry.id   AF-A0A537X4C0-F1
#
_cell.length_a   1.000
_cell.length_b   1.000
_cell.length_c   1.000
_cell.angle_alpha   90.00
_cell.angle_beta   90.00
_cell.angle_gamma   90.00
#
_symmetry.space_group_name_H-M   'P 1'
#
loop_
_entity.id
_entity.type
_entity.pdbx_description
1 polymer ?
#
loop_
_entity_poly.entity_id
_entity_poly.type
_entity_poly.pdbx_seq_one_letter_code
_entity_poly.pdbx_strand_id
1 'polypeptide(L)'
;MSSAAFDVIGATLDGGSAKVSLASGEGTALLAFLSSGCLTCQAFWHGLSAVEQQPLPGDARVVVVTKDRDHESPTRLRDLKGTSRTLVILSSKAWEDYKVDLSPYFIYVDSRSGQVLSEGAATSWDQVISLLRDSFDDLRIMGAAAPGSQGGA
;
A
#
# COMPACT_ATOMS: atom_id res chain seq x y z
N MET A 1 7.95 -10.14 -13.57
CA MET A 1 7.75 -8.93 -14.40
C MET A 1 7.38 -7.82 -13.44
N SER A 2 8.14 -6.72 -13.40
CA SER A 2 7.85 -5.59 -12.50
C SER A 2 6.70 -4.77 -13.10
N SER A 3 5.67 -4.49 -12.29
CA SER A 3 4.51 -3.68 -12.72
C SER A 3 4.74 -2.22 -12.34
N ALA A 4 4.37 -1.29 -13.21
CA ALA A 4 4.48 0.13 -12.92
C ALA A 4 3.48 0.55 -11.83
N ALA A 5 3.90 1.46 -10.95
CA ALA A 5 3.02 2.08 -9.96
C ALA A 5 2.22 3.23 -10.59
N PHE A 6 1.00 3.43 -10.10
CA PHE A 6 0.10 4.51 -10.52
C PHE A 6 -0.12 5.48 -9.36
N ASP A 7 -0.13 6.78 -9.63
CA ASP A 7 -0.50 7.76 -8.61
C ASP A 7 -1.95 7.55 -8.17
N VAL A 8 -2.19 7.55 -6.85
CA VAL A 8 -3.53 7.40 -6.30
C VAL A 8 -4.13 8.77 -6.05
N ILE A 9 -5.24 9.07 -6.71
CA ILE A 9 -5.99 10.32 -6.56
C ILE A 9 -7.41 9.97 -6.12
N GLY A 10 -7.91 10.68 -5.12
CA GLY A 10 -9.26 10.46 -4.63
C GLY A 10 -9.68 11.40 -3.52
N ALA A 11 -10.86 11.13 -2.96
CA ALA A 11 -11.41 11.91 -1.86
C ALA A 11 -10.87 11.40 -0.51
N THR A 12 -10.68 12.30 0.44
CA THR A 12 -10.35 11.95 1.83
C THR A 12 -11.62 11.81 2.67
N LEU A 13 -11.50 11.19 3.85
CA LEU A 13 -12.64 10.99 4.75
C LEU A 13 -13.25 12.29 5.28
N ASP A 14 -12.51 13.38 5.33
CA ASP A 14 -13.01 14.71 5.69
C ASP A 14 -13.72 15.44 4.54
N GLY A 15 -13.76 14.84 3.35
CA GLY A 15 -14.38 15.43 2.16
C GLY A 15 -13.45 16.29 1.31
N GLY A 16 -12.16 16.35 1.66
CA GLY A 16 -11.13 16.93 0.80
C GLY A 16 -10.77 16.02 -0.39
N SER A 17 -9.71 16.40 -1.09
CA SER A 17 -9.07 15.58 -2.12
C SER A 17 -7.59 15.42 -1.80
N ALA A 18 -7.07 14.22 -2.05
CA ALA A 18 -5.67 13.90 -1.86
C ALA A 18 -5.09 13.23 -3.11
N LYS A 19 -3.79 13.45 -3.31
CA LYS A 19 -2.97 12.74 -4.29
C LYS A 19 -1.79 12.12 -3.56
N VAL A 20 -1.56 10.83 -3.79
CA VAL A 20 -0.37 10.10 -3.34
C VAL A 20 0.46 9.78 -4.57
N SER A 21 1.62 10.42 -4.67
CA SER A 21 2.56 10.15 -5.75
C SER A 21 3.36 8.88 -5.47
N LEU A 22 3.23 7.91 -6.37
CA LEU A 22 3.83 6.58 -6.30
C LEU A 22 4.72 6.31 -7.50
N ALA A 23 4.52 7.01 -8.63
CA ALA A 23 5.36 6.85 -9.81
C ALA A 23 6.58 7.80 -9.83
N SER A 24 6.62 8.80 -8.96
CA SER A 24 7.69 9.82 -8.90
C SER A 24 7.82 10.42 -7.50
N GLY A 25 7.51 9.62 -6.48
CA GLY A 25 7.57 10.04 -5.08
C GLY A 25 8.92 9.69 -4.44
N GLU A 26 8.99 9.88 -3.13
CA GLU A 26 10.12 9.42 -2.33
C GLU A 26 9.72 8.25 -1.42
N GLY A 27 10.72 7.44 -1.06
CA GLY A 27 10.56 6.30 -0.16
C GLY A 27 9.70 5.16 -0.73
N THR A 28 9.31 4.26 0.16
CA THR A 28 8.40 3.18 -0.17
C THR A 28 7.00 3.45 0.38
N ALA A 29 6.00 2.84 -0.23
CA ALA A 29 4.61 2.97 0.18
C ALA A 29 3.91 1.62 0.15
N LEU A 30 3.10 1.35 1.16
CA LEU A 30 2.19 0.22 1.20
C LEU A 30 0.77 0.71 0.95
N LEU A 31 0.21 0.35 -0.20
CA LEU A 31 -1.22 0.51 -0.46
C LEU A 31 -1.98 -0.65 0.15
N ALA A 32 -2.93 -0.36 1.04
CA ALA A 32 -3.85 -1.32 1.60
C ALA A 32 -5.25 -1.09 1.00
N PHE A 33 -5.64 -1.94 0.05
CA PHE A 33 -6.97 -1.93 -0.54
C PHE A 33 -7.96 -2.63 0.39
N LEU A 34 -8.72 -1.82 1.13
CA LEU A 34 -9.63 -2.29 2.16
C LEU A 34 -11.07 -1.85 1.86
N SER A 35 -12.03 -2.65 2.31
CA SER A 35 -13.46 -2.31 2.29
C SER A 35 -13.99 -2.24 3.72
N SER A 36 -15.01 -1.40 3.97
CA SER A 36 -15.72 -1.39 5.26
C SER A 36 -16.64 -2.61 5.44
N GLY A 37 -17.03 -3.25 4.33
CA GLY A 37 -17.97 -4.37 4.30
C GLY A 37 -17.33 -5.77 4.40
N CYS A 38 -16.02 -5.88 4.22
CA CYS A 38 -15.30 -7.16 4.27
C CYS A 38 -14.96 -7.56 5.72
N LEU A 39 -15.30 -8.79 6.11
CA LEU A 39 -15.03 -9.32 7.45
C LEU A 39 -13.52 -9.36 7.75
N THR A 40 -12.72 -9.87 6.80
CA THR A 40 -11.26 -9.96 6.95
C THR A 40 -10.63 -8.56 7.05
N CYS A 41 -11.20 -7.55 6.37
CA CYS A 41 -10.71 -6.18 6.47
C CYS A 41 -10.81 -5.59 7.89
N GLN A 42 -11.73 -6.07 8.74
CA GLN A 42 -11.89 -5.53 10.10
C GLN A 42 -10.62 -5.66 10.94
N ALA A 43 -9.91 -6.79 10.83
CA ALA A 43 -8.66 -6.99 11.54
C ALA A 43 -7.59 -5.97 11.10
N PHE A 44 -7.56 -5.63 9.81
CA PHE A 44 -6.64 -4.63 9.28
C PHE A 44 -6.96 -3.22 9.76
N TRP A 45 -8.25 -2.84 9.73
CA TRP A 45 -8.71 -1.55 10.25
C TRP A 45 -8.33 -1.35 11.73
N HIS A 46 -8.61 -2.34 12.58
CA HIS A 46 -8.25 -2.27 14.01
C HIS A 46 -6.74 -2.24 14.25
N GLY A 47 -5.95 -2.85 13.36
CA GLY A 47 -4.49 -2.88 13.48
C GLY A 47 -3.76 -1.64 12.96
N LEU A 48 -4.45 -0.68 12.32
CA LEU A 48 -3.81 0.50 11.71
C LEU A 48 -2.97 1.31 12.71
N SER A 49 -3.51 1.58 13.90
CA SER A 49 -2.79 2.34 14.92
C SER A 49 -1.55 1.60 15.45
N ALA A 50 -1.54 0.27 15.43
CA ALA A 50 -0.40 -0.53 15.85
C ALA A 50 0.70 -0.53 14.78
N VAL A 51 0.34 -0.71 13.51
CA VAL A 51 1.31 -0.69 12.41
C VAL A 51 1.93 0.70 12.22
N GLU A 52 1.17 1.77 12.49
CA GLU A 52 1.70 3.15 12.49
C GLU A 52 2.86 3.36 13.48
N GLN A 53 2.90 2.60 14.57
CA GLN A 53 3.94 2.72 15.60
C GLN A 53 5.15 1.82 15.33
N GLN A 54 5.10 1.00 14.29
CA GLN A 54 6.16 0.07 13.93
C GLN A 54 6.82 0.50 12.61
N PRO A 55 8.16 0.57 12.56
CA PRO A 55 8.84 0.83 11.30
C PRO A 55 8.63 -0.36 10.35
N LEU A 56 8.00 -0.09 9.21
CA LEU A 56 7.90 -1.04 8.12
C LEU A 56 9.23 -1.09 7.33
N PRO A 57 9.54 -2.20 6.65
CA PRO A 57 10.72 -2.27 5.77
C PRO A 57 10.78 -1.10 4.80
N GLY A 58 11.95 -0.47 4.67
CA GLY A 58 12.13 0.73 3.84
C GLY A 58 11.43 2.00 4.36
N ASP A 59 11.04 2.02 5.64
CA ASP A 59 10.24 3.08 6.27
C ASP A 59 8.93 3.35 5.50
N ALA A 60 8.32 2.27 5.03
CA ALA A 60 7.14 2.35 4.17
C ALA A 60 5.99 3.10 4.85
N ARG A 61 5.46 4.11 4.16
CA ARG A 61 4.21 4.75 4.59
C ARG A 61 3.01 3.88 4.23
N VAL A 62 2.09 3.67 5.16
CA VAL A 62 0.82 2.99 4.87
C VAL A 62 -0.19 4.00 4.32
N VAL A 63 -0.85 3.64 3.22
CA VAL A 63 -1.98 4.39 2.66
C VAL A 63 -3.12 3.40 2.44
N VAL A 64 -4.28 3.66 3.04
CA VAL A 64 -5.47 2.83 2.82
C VAL A 64 -6.23 3.39 1.64
N VAL A 65 -6.58 2.51 0.71
CA VAL A 65 -7.38 2.84 -0.47
C VAL A 65 -8.69 2.07 -0.38
N THR A 66 -9.81 2.78 -0.38
CA THR A 66 -11.15 2.19 -0.41
C THR A 66 -11.84 2.58 -1.73
N LYS A 67 -12.95 1.92 -2.06
CA LYS A 67 -13.79 2.40 -3.15
C LYS A 67 -14.48 3.72 -2.78
N ASP A 68 -15.09 4.35 -3.78
CA ASP A 68 -15.78 5.63 -3.63
C ASP A 68 -17.07 5.51 -2.81
N ARG A 69 -17.68 6.68 -2.53
CA ARG A 69 -18.88 6.82 -1.70
C ARG A 69 -20.10 6.07 -2.22
N ASP A 70 -20.10 5.69 -3.50
CA ASP A 70 -21.15 4.85 -4.09
C ASP A 70 -21.09 3.40 -3.57
N HIS A 71 -19.94 2.96 -3.07
CA HIS A 71 -19.70 1.60 -2.56
C HIS A 71 -19.40 1.57 -1.06
N GLU A 72 -18.87 2.66 -0.51
CA GLU A 72 -18.40 2.73 0.87
C GLU A 72 -19.11 3.83 1.66
N SER A 73 -19.39 3.56 2.94
CA SER A 73 -19.95 4.57 3.85
C SER A 73 -18.82 5.37 4.52
N PRO A 74 -18.69 6.69 4.27
CA PRO A 74 -17.64 7.50 4.90
C PRO A 74 -17.72 7.52 6.42
N THR A 75 -18.93 7.45 6.99
CA THR A 75 -19.12 7.40 8.45
C THR A 75 -18.54 6.11 9.01
N ARG A 76 -18.87 4.96 8.40
CA ARG A 76 -18.34 3.66 8.84
C ARG A 76 -16.82 3.57 8.68
N LEU A 77 -16.27 4.15 7.61
CA LEU A 77 -14.82 4.22 7.41
C LEU A 77 -14.13 5.08 8.47
N ARG A 78 -14.75 6.20 8.91
CA ARG A 78 -14.23 7.00 10.02
C ARG A 78 -14.23 6.22 11.34
N ASP A 79 -15.31 5.48 11.61
CA ASP A 79 -15.41 4.64 12.81
C ASP A 79 -14.33 3.55 12.82
N LEU A 80 -14.13 2.88 11.67
CA LEU A 80 -13.10 1.84 11.51
C LEU A 80 -11.67 2.37 11.61
N LYS A 81 -11.41 3.55 11.04
CA LYS A 81 -10.11 4.24 11.18
C LYS A 81 -9.85 4.62 12.64
N GLY A 82 -10.88 5.02 13.38
CA GLY A 82 -10.72 5.48 14.76
C GLY A 82 -9.71 6.63 14.87
N THR A 83 -8.73 6.49 15.76
CA THR A 83 -7.69 7.52 16.02
C THR A 83 -6.43 7.39 15.16
N SER A 84 -6.37 6.37 14.29
CA SER A 84 -5.27 6.16 13.35
C SER A 84 -5.01 7.43 12.53
N ARG A 85 -3.74 7.76 12.30
CA ARG A 85 -3.33 8.89 11.44
C ARG A 85 -3.14 8.50 9.97
N THR A 86 -3.28 7.22 9.65
CA THR A 86 -3.15 6.67 8.31
C THR A 86 -4.08 7.40 7.34
N LEU A 87 -3.51 7.77 6.19
CA LEU A 87 -4.25 8.40 5.12
C LEU A 87 -5.19 7.38 4.48
N VAL A 88 -6.49 7.71 4.45
CA VAL A 88 -7.51 6.92 3.77
C VAL A 88 -7.99 7.70 2.56
N ILE A 89 -7.87 7.10 1.38
CA ILE A 89 -8.31 7.67 0.10
C ILE A 89 -9.43 6.81 -0.47
N LEU A 90 -10.54 7.44 -0.80
CA LEU A 90 -11.66 6.86 -1.53
C LEU A 90 -11.38 7.10 -3.02
N SER A 91 -11.10 6.02 -3.75
CA SER A 91 -10.82 6.06 -5.19
C SER A 91 -11.12 4.72 -5.85
N SER A 92 -12.26 4.57 -6.52
CA SER A 92 -12.54 3.36 -7.30
C SER A 92 -11.62 3.25 -8.51
N LYS A 93 -11.20 4.39 -9.08
CA LYS A 93 -10.22 4.43 -10.17
C LYS A 93 -8.89 3.80 -9.78
N ALA A 94 -8.42 3.98 -8.55
CA ALA A 94 -7.21 3.31 -8.10
C ALA A 94 -7.36 1.77 -8.06
N TRP A 95 -8.55 1.25 -7.76
CA TRP A 95 -8.80 -0.19 -7.81
C TRP A 95 -8.74 -0.71 -9.25
N GLU A 96 -9.25 0.07 -10.21
CA GLU A 96 -9.18 -0.26 -11.64
C GLU A 96 -7.75 -0.21 -12.18
N ASP A 97 -7.01 0.86 -11.86
CA ASP A 97 -5.63 1.07 -12.34
C ASP A 97 -4.70 -0.06 -11.85
N TYR A 98 -4.89 -0.49 -10.60
CA TYR A 98 -4.15 -1.61 -10.00
C TYR A 98 -4.80 -2.98 -10.22
N LYS A 99 -5.93 -3.06 -10.93
CA LYS A 99 -6.67 -4.31 -11.22
C LYS A 99 -6.99 -5.14 -9.97
N VAL A 100 -7.38 -4.45 -8.90
CA VAL A 100 -7.74 -5.07 -7.62
C VAL A 100 -9.22 -5.42 -7.60
N ASP A 101 -9.51 -6.73 -7.60
CA ASP A 101 -10.90 -7.23 -7.64
C ASP A 101 -11.43 -7.69 -6.28
N LEU A 102 -10.55 -7.79 -5.28
CA LEU A 102 -10.87 -8.32 -3.95
C LEU A 102 -10.31 -7.44 -2.83
N SER A 103 -10.82 -7.63 -1.62
CA SER A 103 -10.26 -7.02 -0.42
C SER A 103 -10.24 -8.01 0.74
N PRO A 104 -9.19 -8.00 1.58
CA PRO A 104 -8.04 -7.08 1.57
C PRO A 104 -6.99 -7.45 0.51
N TYR A 105 -6.36 -6.44 -0.09
CA TYR A 105 -5.23 -6.60 -1.03
C TYR A 105 -4.17 -5.54 -0.77
N PHE A 106 -2.90 -5.91 -0.92
CA PHE A 106 -1.76 -5.06 -0.56
C PHE A 106 -0.81 -4.91 -1.73
N ILE A 107 -0.32 -3.70 -1.95
CA ILE A 107 0.67 -3.40 -2.99
C ILE A 107 1.79 -2.59 -2.38
N TYR A 108 3.00 -3.12 -2.44
CA TYR A 108 4.22 -2.48 -1.97
C TYR A 108 4.95 -1.83 -3.14
N VAL A 109 5.20 -0.54 -3.02
CA VAL A 109 5.75 0.29 -4.09
C VAL A 109 7.04 0.95 -3.64
N ASP A 110 8.06 0.91 -4.49
CA ASP A 110 9.17 1.85 -4.41
C ASP A 110 8.82 3.10 -5.23
N SER A 111 8.54 4.21 -4.53
CA SER A 111 8.08 5.44 -5.19
C SER A 111 9.18 6.11 -5.99
N ARG A 112 10.45 5.78 -5.71
CA ARG A 112 11.63 6.32 -6.39
C ARG A 112 11.79 5.77 -7.80
N SER A 113 11.65 4.46 -7.95
CA SER A 113 11.67 3.79 -9.26
C SER A 113 10.29 3.77 -9.93
N GLY A 114 9.22 4.05 -9.18
CA GLY A 114 7.85 3.98 -9.67
C GLY A 114 7.39 2.55 -9.94
N GLN A 115 7.93 1.59 -9.19
CA GLN A 115 7.70 0.16 -9.42
C GLN A 115 6.97 -0.49 -8.26
N VAL A 116 6.05 -1.40 -8.59
CA VAL A 116 5.51 -2.38 -7.65
C VAL A 116 6.59 -3.42 -7.37
N LEU A 117 6.94 -3.53 -6.10
CA LEU A 117 7.92 -4.46 -5.56
C LEU A 117 7.26 -5.81 -5.24
N SER A 118 6.09 -5.78 -4.62
CA SER A 118 5.30 -6.96 -4.31
C SER A 118 3.82 -6.61 -4.17
N GLU A 119 2.96 -7.59 -4.39
CA GLU A 119 1.50 -7.45 -4.25
C GLU A 119 0.86 -8.76 -3.81
N GLY A 120 -0.25 -8.70 -3.08
CA GLY A 120 -0.94 -9.90 -2.65
C GLY A 120 -2.04 -9.68 -1.61
N ALA A 121 -2.84 -10.73 -1.39
CA ALA A 121 -3.81 -10.78 -0.30
C ALA A 121 -3.16 -11.26 1.00
N ALA A 122 -3.65 -10.78 2.13
CA ALA A 122 -3.21 -11.21 3.45
C ALA A 122 -4.39 -11.30 4.43
N THR A 123 -4.22 -12.03 5.52
CA THR A 123 -5.23 -12.18 6.58
C THR A 123 -4.85 -11.49 7.89
N SER A 124 -3.59 -11.07 8.05
CA SER A 124 -3.11 -10.31 9.21
C SER A 124 -2.00 -9.30 8.85
N TRP A 125 -1.78 -8.30 9.71
CA TRP A 125 -0.66 -7.36 9.59
C TRP A 125 0.70 -8.05 9.72
N ASP A 126 0.84 -9.05 10.59
CA ASP A 126 2.09 -9.81 10.72
C ASP A 126 2.48 -10.49 9.41
N GLN A 127 1.49 -11.04 8.69
CA GLN A 127 1.71 -11.63 7.37
C GLN A 127 2.18 -10.56 6.36
N VAL A 128 1.54 -9.39 6.35
CA VAL A 128 1.96 -8.28 5.49
C VAL A 128 3.40 -7.87 5.78
N ILE A 129 3.75 -7.70 7.07
CA ILE A 129 5.10 -7.30 7.48
C ILE A 129 6.13 -8.36 7.07
N SER A 130 5.81 -9.65 7.21
CA SER A 130 6.68 -10.75 6.77
C SER A 130 6.93 -10.67 5.27
N LEU A 131 5.87 -10.55 4.46
CA LEU A 131 5.97 -10.46 3.00
C LEU A 131 6.79 -9.24 2.55
N LEU A 132 6.63 -8.11 3.25
CA LEU A 132 7.41 -6.90 3.00
C LEU A 132 8.89 -7.09 3.30
N ARG A 133 9.24 -7.78 4.40
CA ARG A 133 10.64 -8.06 4.76
C ARG A 133 11.29 -8.95 3.71
N ASP A 134 10.62 -10.05 3.36
CA ASP A 134 11.13 -10.99 2.36
C ASP A 134 11.37 -10.29 1.02
N SER A 135 10.39 -9.50 0.56
CA SER A 135 10.51 -8.72 -0.69
C SER A 135 11.65 -7.69 -0.63
N PHE A 136 11.80 -7.02 0.51
CA PHE A 136 12.85 -6.01 0.69
C PHE A 136 14.25 -6.64 0.73
N ASP A 137 14.41 -7.78 1.38
CA ASP A 137 15.68 -8.51 1.41
C ASP A 137 16.06 -9.07 0.04
N ASP A 138 15.10 -9.61 -0.71
CA ASP A 138 15.34 -10.08 -2.09
C ASP A 138 15.81 -8.94 -2.99
N LEU A 139 15.17 -7.77 -2.90
CA LEU A 139 15.59 -6.57 -3.65
C LEU A 139 16.99 -6.08 -3.25
N ARG A 140 17.31 -6.12 -1.95
CA ARG A 140 18.65 -5.77 -1.46
C ARG A 140 19.70 -6.73 -2.01
N ILE A 141 19.39 -8.03 -2.08
CA ILE A 141 20.26 -9.05 -2.67
C ILE A 141 20.42 -8.80 -4.17
N MET A 142 19.33 -8.56 -4.91
CA MET A 142 19.38 -8.27 -6.35
C MET A 142 20.13 -6.97 -6.67
N GLY A 143 19.97 -5.92 -5.85
CA GLY A 143 20.70 -4.66 -5.98
C GLY A 143 22.18 -4.76 -5.61
N ALA A 144 22.54 -5.63 -4.65
CA ALA A 144 23.93 -5.93 -4.31
C ALA A 144 24.59 -6.89 -5.30
N ALA A 145 23.81 -7.75 -5.97
CA ALA A 145 24.26 -8.70 -6.97
C ALA A 145 24.43 -8.09 -8.38
N ALA A 146 24.72 -6.79 -8.48
CA ALA A 146 25.35 -6.22 -9.67
C ALA A 146 26.88 -6.14 -9.50
N PRO A 147 27.65 -7.25 -9.60
CA PRO A 147 29.08 -7.17 -9.78
C PRO A 147 29.39 -6.74 -11.22
N GLY A 148 30.29 -5.76 -11.33
CA GLY A 148 30.55 -5.01 -12.54
C GLY A 148 30.97 -5.82 -13.76
N SER A 149 30.71 -5.22 -14.92
CA SER A 149 31.43 -5.47 -16.15
C SER A 149 32.93 -5.26 -15.92
N GLN A 150 33.66 -6.34 -15.64
CA GLN A 150 35.10 -6.36 -15.87
C GLN A 150 35.33 -6.70 -17.34
N GLY A 151 35.86 -5.72 -18.07
CA GLY A 151 36.51 -5.92 -19.35
C GLY A 151 37.99 -6.31 -19.19
N GLY A 152 38.59 -6.72 -20.30
CA GLY A 152 40.03 -6.98 -20.48
C GLY A 152 40.35 -8.48 -20.60
N ALA A 153 41.05 -8.98 -21.61
CA ALA A 153 41.72 -8.41 -22.77
C ALA A 153 41.85 -9.51 -23.84
#